data_AF-A0A7J3RY82-F1
#
_entry.id   AF-A0A7J3RY82-F1
#
_cell.length_a   1.000
_cell.length_b   1.000
_cell.length_c   1.000
_cell.angle_alpha   90.00
_cell.angle_beta   90.00
_cell.angle_gamma   90.00
#
_symmetry.space_group_name_H-M   'P 1'
#
loop_
_entity.id
_entity.type
_entity.pdbx_description
1 polymer ?
#
loop_
_entity_poly.entity_id
_entity_poly.type
_entity_poly.pdbx_seq_one_letter_code
_entity_poly.pdbx_strand_id
1 'polypeptide(L)'
;MRRGISVKLLSMVIVVLVIAGGAAYYFLAIPPSGPGPSQGVILRVATRHDTTITDVAHALFLSSDIAKKYNIKDVLFINVQPSLWTDTIKGAKAQGSPFDIAWGGGPTLFDDSYSNGLLAPINSTDALQVISQIQDSLGGAPLKRLHDGQIYWVAAAISSFGFIINNDVLKSYQLPTPRLWEDLASVDFARKLPTPTVAFATTASSTSHTRIYEIILEKFGWEDGWSVLARLAANGKPYGGSVEALTGVQSGEVPVGIAIDFYGYSSELQFPNTKYVLPFNESIINGDPIALLSTTSHPVEAQAFIQWALSVDGQKVWLDRNINRMPVLPAVFNTPEGQQRQDLYADYNATISNIGIPFDDAKVLSYEYAMKTYFDAVFSDLHDQLVAAWMKIVNDYTSGKISQDQFLSYSKQLGSPLSWTSGGTQYTFSLSYAQSINDSLKDTAVASQYTQIWRNAARERYQNIINSLP
;
A
#
# COMPACT_ATOMS: atom_id res chain seq x y z
N MET A 1 -90.52 -8.82 -18.96
CA MET A 1 -89.32 -8.04 -18.54
C MET A 1 -88.53 -8.87 -17.54
N ARG A 2 -87.19 -8.78 -17.57
CA ARG A 2 -86.15 -9.52 -16.80
C ARG A 2 -85.66 -10.80 -17.49
N ARG A 3 -84.78 -10.65 -18.49
CA ARG A 3 -83.29 -10.61 -18.44
C ARG A 3 -82.69 -11.95 -18.02
N GLY A 4 -82.37 -12.77 -19.02
CA GLY A 4 -81.50 -13.94 -18.89
C GLY A 4 -80.07 -13.51 -18.59
N ILE A 5 -79.46 -14.19 -17.62
CA ILE A 5 -78.05 -14.04 -17.27
C ILE A 5 -77.22 -14.63 -18.42
N SER A 6 -76.33 -13.84 -19.02
CA SER A 6 -75.53 -14.30 -20.15
C SER A 6 -74.54 -15.39 -19.72
N VAL A 7 -74.38 -16.41 -20.56
CA VAL A 7 -73.47 -17.56 -20.41
C VAL A 7 -72.01 -17.15 -20.11
N LYS A 8 -71.61 -15.91 -20.43
CA LYS A 8 -70.28 -15.37 -20.09
C LYS A 8 -70.08 -15.13 -18.58
N LEU A 9 -71.14 -14.87 -17.82
CA LEU A 9 -71.04 -14.63 -16.37
C LEU A 9 -70.85 -15.95 -15.58
N LEU A 10 -71.49 -17.04 -16.03
CA LEU A 10 -71.36 -18.36 -15.40
C LEU A 10 -69.96 -18.96 -15.62
N SER A 11 -69.36 -18.69 -16.78
CA SER A 11 -68.01 -19.14 -17.14
C SER A 11 -66.93 -18.46 -16.30
N MET A 12 -67.11 -17.17 -15.97
CA MET A 12 -66.17 -16.42 -15.12
C MET A 12 -66.22 -16.86 -13.66
N VAL A 13 -67.40 -17.20 -13.13
CA VAL A 13 -67.54 -17.67 -11.74
C VAL A 13 -66.90 -19.05 -11.53
N ILE A 14 -66.98 -19.95 -12.51
CA ILE A 14 -66.35 -21.28 -12.44
C ILE A 14 -64.82 -21.18 -12.53
N VAL A 15 -64.28 -20.30 -13.38
CA VAL A 15 -62.82 -20.09 -13.48
C VAL A 15 -62.25 -19.47 -12.20
N VAL A 16 -62.96 -18.55 -11.55
CA VAL A 16 -62.53 -17.95 -10.27
C VAL A 16 -62.58 -18.97 -9.12
N LEU A 17 -63.55 -19.89 -9.10
CA LEU A 17 -63.64 -20.94 -8.07
C LEU A 17 -62.58 -22.03 -8.23
N VAL A 18 -62.16 -22.36 -9.45
CA VAL A 18 -61.06 -23.32 -9.69
C VAL A 18 -59.69 -22.70 -9.34
N ILE A 19 -59.51 -21.39 -9.59
CA ILE A 19 -58.30 -20.67 -9.18
C ILE A 19 -58.24 -20.49 -7.65
N ALA A 20 -59.37 -20.22 -6.99
CA ALA A 20 -59.44 -20.11 -5.53
C ALA A 20 -59.26 -21.47 -4.82
N GLY A 21 -59.80 -22.56 -5.39
CA GLY A 21 -59.61 -23.92 -4.87
C GLY A 21 -58.19 -24.45 -5.07
N GLY A 22 -57.55 -24.12 -6.20
CA GLY A 22 -56.14 -24.44 -6.46
C GLY A 22 -55.18 -23.66 -5.57
N ALA A 23 -55.49 -22.39 -5.26
CA ALA A 23 -54.71 -21.58 -4.33
C ALA A 23 -54.84 -22.08 -2.88
N ALA A 24 -56.03 -22.52 -2.44
CA ALA A 24 -56.23 -23.02 -1.08
C ALA A 24 -55.50 -24.35 -0.80
N TYR A 25 -55.30 -25.21 -1.81
CA TYR A 25 -54.51 -26.44 -1.66
C TYR A 25 -52.99 -26.18 -1.65
N TYR A 26 -52.54 -25.11 -2.32
CA TYR A 26 -51.14 -24.70 -2.32
C TYR A 26 -50.70 -24.00 -1.01
N PHE A 27 -51.65 -23.52 -0.20
CA PHE A 27 -51.39 -22.82 1.06
C PHE A 27 -51.54 -23.66 2.35
N LEU A 28 -51.86 -24.97 2.25
CA LEU A 28 -52.08 -25.84 3.44
C LEU A 28 -51.13 -27.04 3.56
N ALA A 29 -50.01 -27.05 2.83
CA ALA A 29 -48.90 -27.96 3.10
C ALA A 29 -47.75 -27.18 3.76
N ILE A 30 -47.87 -26.91 5.06
CA ILE A 30 -46.74 -26.51 5.90
C ILE A 30 -46.01 -27.82 6.27
N PRO A 31 -44.81 -28.12 5.74
CA PRO A 31 -43.97 -29.15 6.33
C PRO A 31 -43.56 -28.67 7.74
N PRO A 32 -43.36 -29.56 8.71
CA PRO A 32 -42.86 -29.16 10.01
C PRO A 32 -41.57 -28.35 9.82
N SER A 33 -41.53 -27.15 10.39
CA SER A 33 -40.37 -26.27 10.41
C SER A 33 -39.26 -26.93 11.24
N GLY A 34 -38.51 -27.82 10.61
CA GLY A 34 -37.13 -28.06 10.96
C GLY A 34 -36.29 -26.83 10.58
N PRO A 35 -35.11 -26.63 11.18
CA PRO A 35 -34.22 -25.57 10.73
C PRO A 35 -33.96 -25.79 9.23
N GLY A 36 -34.33 -24.81 8.40
CA GLY A 36 -33.94 -24.82 6.99
C GLY A 36 -32.42 -24.94 6.88
N PRO A 37 -31.87 -25.50 5.79
CA PRO A 37 -30.42 -25.51 5.58
C PRO A 37 -29.90 -24.09 5.78
N SER A 38 -28.93 -23.91 6.68
CA SER A 38 -28.40 -22.58 6.99
C SER A 38 -27.93 -21.95 5.69
N GLN A 39 -28.51 -20.78 5.37
CA GLN A 39 -28.10 -19.98 4.23
C GLN A 39 -26.60 -19.69 4.43
N GLY A 40 -25.77 -20.15 3.51
CA GLY A 40 -24.32 -20.12 3.70
C GLY A 40 -23.77 -18.69 3.82
N VAL A 41 -22.64 -18.55 4.51
CA VAL A 41 -22.05 -17.25 4.82
C VAL A 41 -21.27 -16.72 3.62
N ILE A 42 -21.42 -15.43 3.31
CA ILE A 42 -20.64 -14.70 2.32
C ILE A 42 -19.86 -13.62 3.06
N LEU A 43 -18.54 -13.75 3.11
CA LEU A 43 -17.69 -12.75 3.76
C LEU A 43 -17.40 -11.59 2.81
N ARG A 44 -17.32 -10.36 3.35
CA ARG A 44 -16.92 -9.16 2.59
C ARG A 44 -15.57 -8.65 3.09
N VAL A 45 -14.58 -8.58 2.20
CA VAL A 45 -13.22 -8.16 2.53
C VAL A 45 -12.90 -6.83 1.84
N ALA A 46 -12.61 -5.80 2.63
CA ALA A 46 -12.02 -4.57 2.10
C ALA A 46 -10.53 -4.81 1.89
N THR A 47 -10.01 -4.55 0.68
CA THR A 47 -8.63 -4.89 0.34
C THR A 47 -7.92 -3.86 -0.53
N ARG A 48 -6.58 -3.87 -0.49
CA ARG A 48 -5.71 -3.19 -1.47
C ARG A 48 -5.03 -4.14 -2.44
N HIS A 49 -5.22 -5.44 -2.28
CA HIS A 49 -4.67 -6.43 -3.18
C HIS A 49 -5.29 -6.31 -4.57
N ASP A 50 -4.49 -6.56 -5.60
CA ASP A 50 -4.97 -6.69 -6.96
C ASP A 50 -5.72 -8.02 -7.16
N THR A 51 -6.40 -8.13 -8.30
CA THR A 51 -7.26 -9.28 -8.60
C THR A 51 -6.51 -10.60 -8.65
N THR A 52 -5.22 -10.59 -9.04
CA THR A 52 -4.39 -11.82 -9.09
C THR A 52 -4.30 -12.46 -7.72
N ILE A 53 -4.05 -11.66 -6.68
CA ILE A 53 -3.98 -12.13 -5.29
C ILE A 53 -5.36 -12.62 -4.83
N THR A 54 -6.40 -11.82 -5.06
CA THR A 54 -7.74 -12.16 -4.55
C THR A 54 -8.34 -13.39 -5.22
N ASP A 55 -8.06 -13.63 -6.50
CA ASP A 55 -8.57 -14.80 -7.24
C ASP A 55 -7.91 -16.09 -6.74
N VAL A 56 -6.58 -16.09 -6.55
CA VAL A 56 -5.85 -17.23 -5.99
C VAL A 56 -6.29 -17.49 -4.55
N ALA A 57 -6.44 -16.43 -3.75
CA ALA A 57 -6.90 -16.55 -2.37
C ALA A 57 -8.33 -17.09 -2.27
N HIS A 58 -9.24 -16.63 -3.13
CA HIS A 58 -10.61 -17.10 -3.22
C HIS A 58 -10.67 -18.62 -3.48
N ALA A 59 -9.97 -19.08 -4.51
CA ALA A 59 -9.95 -20.49 -4.89
C ALA A 59 -9.35 -21.39 -3.79
N LEU A 60 -8.22 -20.98 -3.21
CA LEU A 60 -7.57 -21.74 -2.14
C LEU A 60 -8.40 -21.74 -0.85
N PHE A 61 -9.05 -20.63 -0.51
CA PHE A 61 -9.88 -20.57 0.70
C PHE A 61 -11.14 -21.42 0.57
N LEU A 62 -11.91 -21.28 -0.51
CA LEU A 62 -13.18 -22.00 -0.66
C LEU A 62 -13.01 -23.51 -0.83
N SER A 63 -11.82 -23.98 -1.24
CA SER A 63 -11.47 -25.40 -1.27
C SER A 63 -11.02 -25.96 0.09
N SER A 64 -10.68 -25.08 1.03
CA SER A 64 -10.17 -25.45 2.36
C SER A 64 -11.23 -26.11 3.25
N ASP A 65 -10.77 -26.90 4.22
CA ASP A 65 -11.65 -27.49 5.23
C ASP A 65 -12.20 -26.44 6.20
N ILE A 66 -11.53 -25.31 6.35
CA ILE A 66 -12.00 -24.17 7.16
C ILE A 66 -13.28 -23.60 6.52
N ALA A 67 -13.28 -23.29 5.23
CA ALA A 67 -14.48 -22.77 4.56
C ALA A 67 -15.67 -23.74 4.67
N LYS A 68 -15.41 -25.06 4.51
CA LYS A 68 -16.43 -26.11 4.69
C LYS A 68 -16.95 -26.18 6.12
N LYS A 69 -16.07 -26.19 7.12
CA LYS A 69 -16.40 -26.26 8.56
C LYS A 69 -17.31 -25.12 9.00
N TYR A 70 -17.04 -23.90 8.51
CA TYR A 70 -17.78 -22.70 8.89
C TYR A 70 -18.93 -22.36 7.92
N ASN A 71 -19.25 -23.25 6.97
CA ASN A 71 -20.30 -23.06 5.96
C ASN A 71 -20.16 -21.73 5.18
N ILE A 72 -18.92 -21.30 4.93
CA ILE A 72 -18.61 -20.10 4.14
C ILE A 72 -18.67 -20.51 2.68
N LYS A 73 -19.57 -19.88 1.92
CA LYS A 73 -19.84 -20.22 0.51
C LYS A 73 -19.13 -19.31 -0.45
N ASP A 74 -18.79 -18.10 -0.03
CA ASP A 74 -18.14 -17.12 -0.88
C ASP A 74 -17.38 -16.07 -0.06
N VAL A 75 -16.42 -15.41 -0.71
CA VAL A 75 -15.68 -14.27 -0.18
C VAL A 75 -15.62 -13.19 -1.25
N LEU A 76 -16.23 -12.04 -0.98
CA LEU A 76 -16.25 -10.89 -1.86
C LEU A 76 -15.11 -9.94 -1.49
N PHE A 77 -14.08 -9.92 -2.32
CA PHE A 77 -12.98 -8.95 -2.22
C PHE A 77 -13.35 -7.66 -2.94
N ILE A 78 -13.28 -6.53 -2.23
CA ILE A 78 -13.58 -5.21 -2.79
C ILE A 78 -12.34 -4.35 -2.64
N ASN A 79 -11.75 -3.95 -3.77
CA ASN A 79 -10.60 -3.05 -3.77
C ASN A 79 -11.05 -1.64 -3.42
N VAL A 80 -10.47 -1.04 -2.37
CA VAL A 80 -10.87 0.28 -1.86
C VAL A 80 -9.67 1.21 -1.88
N GLN A 81 -9.79 2.39 -2.50
CA GLN A 81 -8.72 3.38 -2.49
C GLN A 81 -8.41 3.85 -1.06
N PRO A 82 -7.13 4.15 -0.72
CA PRO A 82 -6.75 4.41 0.67
C PRO A 82 -7.41 5.69 1.21
N SER A 83 -7.58 6.70 0.37
CA SER A 83 -8.29 7.94 0.72
C SER A 83 -9.78 7.74 1.01
N LEU A 84 -10.39 6.67 0.48
CA LEU A 84 -11.80 6.34 0.65
C LEU A 84 -12.02 5.21 1.67
N TRP A 85 -10.95 4.67 2.26
CA TRP A 85 -10.98 3.44 3.06
C TRP A 85 -11.96 3.52 4.23
N THR A 86 -11.77 4.51 5.10
CA THR A 86 -12.59 4.74 6.29
C THR A 86 -14.06 5.00 5.95
N ASP A 87 -14.32 5.88 4.98
CA ASP A 87 -15.68 6.25 4.58
C ASP A 87 -16.41 5.10 3.87
N THR A 88 -15.70 4.32 3.07
CA THR A 88 -16.26 3.14 2.40
C THR A 88 -16.66 2.07 3.42
N ILE A 89 -15.83 1.80 4.42
CA ILE A 89 -16.15 0.82 5.48
C ILE A 89 -17.36 1.29 6.30
N LYS A 90 -17.37 2.56 6.74
CA LYS A 90 -18.48 3.14 7.50
C LYS A 90 -19.78 3.18 6.69
N GLY A 91 -19.69 3.61 5.42
CA GLY A 91 -20.81 3.70 4.50
C GLY A 91 -21.44 2.33 4.21
N ALA A 92 -20.61 1.30 3.96
CA ALA A 92 -21.09 -0.06 3.73
C ALA A 92 -21.88 -0.62 4.93
N LYS A 93 -21.43 -0.35 6.17
CA LYS A 93 -22.18 -0.69 7.39
C LYS A 93 -23.52 0.05 7.45
N ALA A 94 -23.53 1.36 7.19
CA ALA A 94 -24.75 2.16 7.20
C ALA A 94 -25.78 1.71 6.14
N GLN A 95 -25.31 1.16 5.02
CA GLN A 95 -26.15 0.60 3.95
C GLN A 95 -26.60 -0.84 4.19
N GLY A 96 -26.26 -1.44 5.34
CA GLY A 96 -26.65 -2.82 5.67
C GLY A 96 -25.83 -3.89 4.95
N SER A 97 -24.64 -3.54 4.43
CA SER A 97 -23.73 -4.47 3.76
C SER A 97 -22.30 -4.34 4.30
N PRO A 98 -22.10 -4.52 5.63
CA PRO A 98 -20.83 -4.24 6.27
C PRO A 98 -19.70 -5.12 5.72
N PHE A 99 -18.48 -4.61 5.83
CA PHE A 99 -17.28 -5.42 5.66
C PHE A 99 -16.99 -6.22 6.93
N ASP A 100 -16.40 -7.40 6.75
CA ASP A 100 -16.03 -8.32 7.82
C ASP A 100 -14.54 -8.25 8.15
N ILE A 101 -13.71 -8.14 7.11
CA ILE A 101 -12.25 -8.21 7.19
C ILE A 101 -11.64 -7.05 6.40
N ALA A 102 -10.52 -6.55 6.91
CA ALA A 102 -9.60 -5.70 6.17
C ALA A 102 -8.33 -6.52 5.84
N TRP A 103 -7.87 -6.50 4.59
CA TRP A 103 -6.69 -7.26 4.17
C TRP A 103 -5.83 -6.53 3.14
N GLY A 104 -4.57 -6.26 3.48
CA GLY A 104 -3.61 -5.61 2.61
C GLY A 104 -3.76 -4.09 2.56
N GLY A 105 -2.63 -3.39 2.42
CA GLY A 105 -2.59 -1.92 2.35
C GLY A 105 -1.54 -1.25 3.23
N GLY A 106 -0.76 -2.05 3.96
CA GLY A 106 0.32 -1.61 4.85
C GLY A 106 -0.13 -1.20 6.27
N PRO A 107 0.78 -1.19 7.25
CA PRO A 107 0.46 -0.93 8.65
C PRO A 107 -0.19 0.43 8.93
N THR A 108 0.25 1.51 8.29
CA THR A 108 -0.27 2.87 8.54
C THR A 108 -1.79 2.95 8.31
N LEU A 109 -2.29 2.32 7.24
CA LEU A 109 -3.72 2.28 6.93
C LEU A 109 -4.52 1.54 8.01
N PHE A 110 -3.93 0.51 8.62
CA PHE A 110 -4.54 -0.31 9.65
C PHE A 110 -4.45 0.35 11.03
N ASP A 111 -3.37 1.08 11.31
CA ASP A 111 -3.23 1.89 12.53
C ASP A 111 -4.17 3.11 12.50
N ASP A 112 -4.38 3.74 11.33
CA ASP A 112 -5.44 4.74 11.16
C ASP A 112 -6.84 4.11 11.32
N SER A 113 -7.07 2.91 10.74
CA SER A 113 -8.33 2.17 10.93
C SER A 113 -8.60 1.86 12.42
N TYR A 114 -7.57 1.49 13.18
CA TYR A 114 -7.66 1.30 14.62
C TYR A 114 -8.04 2.60 15.33
N SER A 115 -7.33 3.70 15.04
CA SER A 115 -7.58 5.02 15.62
C SER A 115 -8.99 5.55 15.33
N ASN A 116 -9.58 5.13 14.20
CA ASN A 116 -10.95 5.44 13.81
C ASN A 116 -12.01 4.47 14.37
N GLY A 117 -11.63 3.52 15.23
CA GLY A 117 -12.53 2.53 15.85
C GLY A 117 -13.07 1.47 14.87
N LEU A 118 -12.40 1.26 13.75
CA LEU A 118 -12.84 0.32 12.70
C LEU A 118 -12.34 -1.11 12.91
N LEU A 119 -11.35 -1.33 13.76
CA LEU A 119 -10.82 -2.68 14.03
C LEU A 119 -11.41 -3.26 15.31
N ALA A 120 -11.67 -4.56 15.28
CA ALA A 120 -12.00 -5.37 16.45
C ALA A 120 -10.83 -6.30 16.80
N PRO A 121 -10.67 -6.67 18.08
CA PRO A 121 -9.61 -7.58 18.50
C PRO A 121 -9.82 -8.98 17.92
N ILE A 122 -8.74 -9.61 17.48
CA ILE A 122 -8.71 -11.03 17.10
C ILE A 122 -8.60 -11.85 18.39
N ASN A 123 -9.61 -12.67 18.66
CA ASN A 123 -9.77 -13.40 19.92
C ASN A 123 -10.17 -14.88 19.77
N SER A 124 -10.34 -15.37 18.54
CA SER A 124 -10.55 -16.79 18.28
C SER A 124 -9.31 -17.59 18.68
N THR A 125 -9.49 -18.63 19.50
CA THR A 125 -8.41 -19.54 19.93
C THR A 125 -7.64 -20.10 18.73
N ASP A 126 -8.35 -20.52 17.69
CA ASP A 126 -7.77 -21.12 16.49
C ASP A 126 -6.91 -20.09 15.72
N ALA A 127 -7.38 -18.84 15.61
CA ALA A 127 -6.62 -17.76 14.97
C ALA A 127 -5.39 -17.38 15.80
N LEU A 128 -5.55 -17.24 17.13
CA LEU A 128 -4.45 -16.93 18.06
C LEU A 128 -3.36 -18.00 18.05
N GLN A 129 -3.72 -19.28 17.89
CA GLN A 129 -2.75 -20.37 17.76
C GLN A 129 -1.88 -20.20 16.50
N VAL A 130 -2.46 -19.82 15.37
CA VAL A 130 -1.69 -19.53 14.15
C VAL A 130 -0.83 -18.28 14.34
N ILE A 131 -1.39 -17.21 14.90
CA ILE A 131 -0.67 -15.95 15.15
C ILE A 131 0.54 -16.14 16.08
N SER A 132 0.49 -17.09 17.01
CA SER A 132 1.61 -17.39 17.91
C SER A 132 2.88 -17.84 17.19
N GLN A 133 2.77 -18.31 15.94
CA GLN A 133 3.91 -18.72 15.11
C GLN A 133 4.54 -17.55 14.34
N ILE A 134 3.87 -16.41 14.29
CA ILE A 134 4.37 -15.19 13.66
C ILE A 134 5.15 -14.42 14.73
N GLN A 135 6.33 -13.91 14.40
CA GLN A 135 7.10 -13.05 15.32
C GLN A 135 6.44 -11.68 15.51
N ASP A 136 6.78 -10.96 16.57
CA ASP A 136 6.16 -9.65 16.85
C ASP A 136 6.73 -8.53 15.97
N SER A 137 7.99 -8.62 15.58
CA SER A 137 8.67 -7.69 14.68
C SER A 137 9.74 -8.39 13.85
N LEU A 138 10.10 -7.80 12.71
CA LEU A 138 11.15 -8.29 11.82
C LEU A 138 11.76 -7.09 11.09
N GLY A 139 13.09 -7.05 10.95
CA GLY A 139 13.79 -6.03 10.15
C GLY A 139 13.40 -4.59 10.50
N GLY A 140 13.19 -4.30 11.78
CA GLY A 140 12.91 -2.95 12.27
C GLY A 140 11.46 -2.50 12.32
N ALA A 141 10.49 -3.31 11.83
CA ALA A 141 9.07 -2.99 11.84
C ALA A 141 8.22 -4.06 12.56
N PRO A 142 7.08 -3.68 13.17
CA PRO A 142 6.16 -4.62 13.80
C PRO A 142 5.43 -5.46 12.74
N LEU A 143 5.20 -6.75 13.06
CA LEU A 143 4.34 -7.65 12.28
C LEU A 143 2.98 -7.86 12.94
N LYS A 144 2.78 -7.33 14.13
CA LYS A 144 1.51 -7.36 14.86
C LYS A 144 1.30 -6.03 15.55
N ARG A 145 0.05 -5.60 15.67
CA ARG A 145 -0.32 -4.46 16.51
C ARG A 145 -1.13 -4.91 17.70
N LEU A 146 -0.61 -4.59 18.88
CA LEU A 146 -1.22 -4.89 20.16
C LEU A 146 -1.70 -3.59 20.84
N HIS A 147 -2.91 -3.61 21.35
CA HIS A 147 -3.45 -2.59 22.25
C HIS A 147 -4.15 -3.30 23.41
N ASP A 148 -3.84 -2.90 24.65
CA ASP A 148 -4.37 -3.50 25.87
C ASP A 148 -4.27 -5.04 25.92
N GLY A 149 -3.15 -5.58 25.42
CA GLY A 149 -2.89 -7.02 25.35
C GLY A 149 -3.67 -7.77 24.27
N GLN A 150 -4.44 -7.07 23.43
CA GLN A 150 -5.23 -7.66 22.34
C GLN A 150 -4.62 -7.33 20.97
N ILE A 151 -4.70 -8.27 20.04
CA ILE A 151 -4.16 -8.13 18.69
C ILE A 151 -5.24 -7.55 17.78
N TYR A 152 -4.95 -6.43 17.10
CA TYR A 152 -5.88 -5.76 16.19
C TYR A 152 -5.58 -6.01 14.72
N TRP A 153 -4.31 -6.18 14.38
CA TRP A 153 -3.91 -6.65 13.06
C TRP A 153 -2.61 -7.46 13.15
N VAL A 154 -2.40 -8.31 12.16
CA VAL A 154 -1.22 -9.19 12.03
C VAL A 154 -0.81 -9.30 10.56
N ALA A 155 0.49 -9.38 10.30
CA ALA A 155 1.04 -9.54 8.97
C ALA A 155 0.66 -10.90 8.37
N ALA A 156 0.12 -10.90 7.15
CA ALA A 156 -0.15 -12.09 6.35
C ALA A 156 0.96 -12.38 5.32
N ALA A 157 1.75 -11.36 4.98
CA ALA A 157 2.94 -11.43 4.14
C ALA A 157 3.99 -10.44 4.67
N ILE A 158 5.23 -10.58 4.23
CA ILE A 158 6.28 -9.59 4.45
C ILE A 158 6.70 -8.94 3.13
N SER A 159 7.16 -7.71 3.19
CA SER A 159 7.71 -6.98 2.06
C SER A 159 8.90 -6.13 2.48
N SER A 160 9.93 -6.10 1.66
CA SER A 160 11.03 -5.13 1.77
C SER A 160 10.91 -4.01 0.73
N PHE A 161 11.67 -2.93 0.95
CA PHE A 161 11.64 -1.73 0.10
C PHE A 161 13.03 -1.37 -0.41
N GLY A 162 13.13 -1.13 -1.71
CA GLY A 162 14.41 -0.95 -2.37
C GLY A 162 14.21 -0.38 -3.76
N PHE A 163 15.03 -0.81 -4.70
CA PHE A 163 14.93 -0.36 -6.09
C PHE A 163 15.30 -1.46 -7.06
N ILE A 164 14.78 -1.36 -8.27
CA ILE A 164 15.04 -2.27 -9.38
C ILE A 164 16.00 -1.57 -10.32
N ILE A 165 17.07 -2.25 -10.68
CA ILE A 165 18.04 -1.78 -11.66
C ILE A 165 17.85 -2.51 -12.99
N ASN A 166 18.07 -1.83 -14.10
CA ASN A 166 18.25 -2.41 -15.42
C ASN A 166 19.75 -2.33 -15.77
N ASN A 167 20.43 -3.47 -15.75
CA ASN A 167 21.89 -3.53 -15.91
C ASN A 167 22.35 -3.08 -17.31
N ASP A 168 21.55 -3.30 -18.35
CA ASP A 168 21.89 -2.87 -19.70
C ASP A 168 21.87 -1.35 -19.82
N VAL A 169 20.87 -0.71 -19.22
CA VAL A 169 20.74 0.75 -19.23
C VAL A 169 21.77 1.40 -18.33
N LEU A 170 22.06 0.83 -17.14
CA LEU A 170 23.18 1.30 -16.31
C LEU A 170 24.50 1.29 -17.08
N LYS A 171 24.78 0.19 -17.80
CA LYS A 171 25.98 0.04 -18.62
C LYS A 171 26.01 1.03 -19.79
N SER A 172 24.90 1.20 -20.52
CA SER A 172 24.83 2.14 -21.64
C SER A 172 25.00 3.58 -21.17
N TYR A 173 24.48 3.91 -19.99
CA TYR A 173 24.64 5.21 -19.36
C TYR A 173 25.99 5.36 -18.66
N GLN A 174 26.79 4.31 -18.53
CA GLN A 174 28.07 4.32 -17.80
C GLN A 174 27.89 4.76 -16.34
N LEU A 175 26.80 4.33 -15.72
CA LEU A 175 26.48 4.61 -14.32
C LEU A 175 27.01 3.49 -13.42
N PRO A 176 27.45 3.80 -12.19
CA PRO A 176 27.77 2.77 -11.20
C PRO A 176 26.51 2.00 -10.81
N THR A 177 26.68 0.74 -10.38
CA THR A 177 25.58 -0.04 -9.80
C THR A 177 25.25 0.49 -8.40
N PRO A 178 24.05 1.07 -8.17
CA PRO A 178 23.66 1.59 -6.86
C PRO A 178 23.40 0.45 -5.86
N ARG A 179 23.61 0.73 -4.58
CA ARG A 179 23.38 -0.20 -3.46
C ARG A 179 22.57 0.42 -2.32
N LEU A 180 22.66 1.73 -2.14
CA LEU A 180 22.01 2.49 -1.06
C LEU A 180 21.15 3.61 -1.65
N TRP A 181 20.31 4.25 -0.82
CA TRP A 181 19.40 5.29 -1.31
C TRP A 181 20.13 6.53 -1.83
N GLU A 182 21.23 6.90 -1.19
CA GLU A 182 22.02 8.08 -1.53
C GLU A 182 22.75 7.93 -2.87
N ASP A 183 22.97 6.69 -3.34
CA ASP A 183 23.53 6.42 -4.67
C ASP A 183 22.58 6.95 -5.76
N LEU A 184 21.27 6.83 -5.56
CA LEU A 184 20.24 7.37 -6.46
C LEU A 184 20.17 8.91 -6.41
N ALA A 185 20.61 9.50 -5.30
CA ALA A 185 20.72 10.94 -5.07
C ALA A 185 22.10 11.51 -5.44
N SER A 186 22.96 10.71 -6.07
CA SER A 186 24.36 11.06 -6.32
C SER A 186 24.56 11.96 -7.54
N VAL A 187 25.75 12.56 -7.60
CA VAL A 187 26.22 13.32 -8.76
C VAL A 187 26.39 12.43 -9.99
N ASP A 188 26.77 11.16 -9.82
CA ASP A 188 26.98 10.25 -10.95
C ASP A 188 25.69 10.04 -11.75
N PHE A 189 24.55 9.89 -11.04
CA PHE A 189 23.23 9.84 -11.65
C PHE A 189 22.82 11.18 -12.28
N ALA A 190 23.14 12.29 -11.60
CA ALA A 190 22.83 13.64 -12.08
C ALA A 190 23.57 14.04 -13.37
N ARG A 191 24.70 13.40 -13.70
CA ARG A 191 25.45 13.66 -14.95
C ARG A 191 24.67 13.37 -16.22
N LYS A 192 23.53 12.67 -16.12
CA LYS A 192 22.65 12.40 -17.27
C LYS A 192 21.55 13.41 -17.44
N LEU A 193 21.35 14.32 -16.49
CA LEU A 193 20.32 15.35 -16.61
C LEU A 193 20.52 16.19 -17.89
N PRO A 194 19.43 16.53 -18.59
CA PRO A 194 18.03 16.38 -18.18
C PRO A 194 17.41 14.99 -18.44
N THR A 195 18.16 14.01 -18.95
CA THR A 195 17.67 12.63 -19.07
C THR A 195 17.51 12.01 -17.68
N PRO A 196 16.31 11.55 -17.29
CA PRO A 196 16.08 10.98 -15.96
C PRO A 196 16.79 9.64 -15.81
N THR A 197 17.18 9.33 -14.58
CA THR A 197 17.89 8.10 -14.23
C THR A 197 17.15 7.25 -13.19
N VAL A 198 16.14 7.83 -12.54
CA VAL A 198 15.36 7.20 -11.47
C VAL A 198 13.86 7.31 -11.78
N ALA A 199 13.13 6.20 -11.75
CA ALA A 199 11.67 6.21 -11.71
C ALA A 199 11.17 6.25 -10.26
N PHE A 200 10.26 7.18 -9.99
CA PHE A 200 9.50 7.25 -8.74
C PHE A 200 8.04 7.63 -9.04
N ALA A 201 7.16 7.61 -8.04
CA ALA A 201 5.75 7.93 -8.18
C ALA A 201 5.33 8.95 -7.12
N THR A 202 4.30 9.74 -7.39
CA THR A 202 3.77 10.68 -6.40
C THR A 202 3.15 9.96 -5.21
N THR A 203 3.06 10.64 -4.07
CA THR A 203 2.49 10.00 -2.87
C THR A 203 1.00 9.68 -3.02
N ALA A 204 0.29 10.49 -3.80
CA ALA A 204 -1.11 10.26 -4.13
C ALA A 204 -1.33 9.01 -5.01
N SER A 205 -0.35 8.60 -5.80
CA SER A 205 -0.47 7.49 -6.76
C SER A 205 0.09 6.16 -6.24
N SER A 206 0.95 6.16 -5.21
CA SER A 206 1.57 4.94 -4.71
C SER A 206 1.83 4.93 -3.20
N THR A 207 1.21 3.97 -2.50
CA THR A 207 1.47 3.72 -1.08
C THR A 207 2.86 3.11 -0.84
N SER A 208 3.37 2.29 -1.76
CA SER A 208 4.71 1.69 -1.60
C SER A 208 5.83 2.73 -1.75
N HIS A 209 5.67 3.70 -2.67
CA HIS A 209 6.63 4.79 -2.81
C HIS A 209 6.54 5.76 -1.63
N THR A 210 5.33 6.05 -1.14
CA THR A 210 5.12 6.81 0.10
C THR A 210 5.90 6.17 1.25
N ARG A 211 5.80 4.84 1.43
CA ARG A 211 6.57 4.13 2.45
C ARG A 211 8.09 4.20 2.24
N ILE A 212 8.57 4.17 1.00
CA ILE A 212 9.99 4.41 0.70
C ILE A 212 10.44 5.79 1.15
N TYR A 213 9.62 6.83 0.96
CA TYR A 213 9.94 8.18 1.42
C TYR A 213 10.02 8.26 2.94
N GLU A 214 9.09 7.61 3.64
CA GLU A 214 9.11 7.47 5.11
C GLU A 214 10.38 6.77 5.59
N ILE A 215 10.78 5.67 4.93
CA ILE A 215 12.00 4.91 5.26
C ILE A 215 13.24 5.80 5.13
N ILE A 216 13.34 6.59 4.06
CA ILE A 216 14.45 7.53 3.84
C ILE A 216 14.45 8.60 4.95
N LEU A 217 13.29 9.16 5.31
CA LEU A 217 13.19 10.16 6.38
C LEU A 217 13.55 9.59 7.76
N GLU A 218 13.15 8.35 8.08
CA GLU A 218 13.50 7.69 9.33
C GLU A 218 14.99 7.31 9.38
N LYS A 219 15.57 6.88 8.24
CA LYS A 219 16.99 6.53 8.15
C LYS A 219 17.92 7.72 8.33
N PHE A 220 17.66 8.81 7.62
CA PHE A 220 18.56 9.97 7.55
C PHE A 220 18.16 11.10 8.50
N GLY A 221 17.03 10.96 9.18
CA GLY A 221 16.45 12.04 9.97
C GLY A 221 15.80 13.11 9.10
N TRP A 222 15.04 14.01 9.74
CA TRP A 222 14.16 14.94 9.05
C TRP A 222 14.92 15.87 8.09
N GLU A 223 16.03 16.49 8.51
CA GLU A 223 16.74 17.44 7.64
C GLU A 223 17.44 16.79 6.46
N ASP A 224 18.26 15.77 6.72
CA ASP A 224 19.10 15.16 5.67
C ASP A 224 18.28 14.22 4.78
N GLY A 225 17.24 13.57 5.32
CA GLY A 225 16.31 12.76 4.54
C GLY A 225 15.58 13.55 3.46
N TRP A 226 15.12 14.77 3.76
CA TRP A 226 14.53 15.65 2.74
C TRP A 226 15.56 16.06 1.66
N SER A 227 16.84 16.21 2.00
CA SER A 227 17.91 16.44 1.02
C SER A 227 18.16 15.24 0.11
N VAL A 228 18.14 14.01 0.66
CA VAL A 228 18.24 12.78 -0.14
C VAL A 228 17.04 12.66 -1.08
N LEU A 229 15.82 12.85 -0.58
CA LEU A 229 14.60 12.79 -1.39
C LEU A 229 14.59 13.84 -2.52
N ALA A 230 14.99 15.07 -2.23
CA ALA A 230 15.04 16.13 -3.24
C ALA A 230 15.99 15.77 -4.39
N ARG A 231 17.19 15.27 -4.08
CA ARG A 231 18.19 14.89 -5.09
C ARG A 231 17.80 13.62 -5.84
N LEU A 232 17.20 12.64 -5.17
CA LEU A 232 16.63 11.45 -5.82
C LEU A 232 15.54 11.85 -6.82
N ALA A 233 14.60 12.70 -6.40
CA ALA A 233 13.53 13.19 -7.27
C ALA A 233 14.09 14.04 -8.43
N ALA A 234 15.11 14.88 -8.17
CA ALA A 234 15.78 15.68 -9.20
C ALA A 234 16.57 14.84 -10.21
N ASN A 235 17.11 13.68 -9.81
CA ASN A 235 17.74 12.72 -10.71
C ASN A 235 16.72 11.89 -11.49
N GLY A 236 15.45 11.92 -11.07
CA GLY A 236 14.41 11.04 -11.56
C GLY A 236 13.30 11.74 -12.34
N LYS A 237 12.22 10.98 -12.56
CA LYS A 237 10.97 11.44 -13.18
C LYS A 237 9.79 10.82 -12.40
N PRO A 238 8.73 11.59 -12.11
CA PRO A 238 7.52 11.05 -11.51
C PRO A 238 6.69 10.27 -12.55
N TYR A 239 6.20 9.10 -12.14
CA TYR A 239 5.30 8.22 -12.89
C TYR A 239 3.91 8.19 -12.26
N GLY A 240 2.93 7.68 -13.01
CA GLY A 240 1.52 7.62 -12.61
C GLY A 240 1.19 6.63 -11.49
N GLY A 241 2.17 5.86 -11.01
CA GLY A 241 2.01 4.82 -10.01
C GLY A 241 3.24 3.91 -9.97
N SER A 242 3.23 2.93 -9.06
CA SER A 242 4.35 2.01 -8.89
C SER A 242 4.50 1.02 -10.05
N VAL A 243 3.42 0.70 -10.77
CA VAL A 243 3.44 -0.19 -11.95
C VAL A 243 4.04 0.54 -13.15
N GLU A 244 3.68 1.80 -13.34
CA GLU A 244 4.23 2.66 -14.40
C GLU A 244 5.72 2.93 -14.15
N ALA A 245 6.12 3.20 -12.90
CA ALA A 245 7.52 3.35 -12.52
C ALA A 245 8.33 2.07 -12.81
N LEU A 246 7.80 0.90 -12.46
CA LEU A 246 8.39 -0.40 -12.81
C LEU A 246 8.53 -0.57 -14.32
N THR A 247 7.49 -0.23 -15.08
CA THR A 247 7.48 -0.33 -16.55
C THR A 247 8.58 0.55 -17.18
N GLY A 248 8.86 1.72 -16.61
CA GLY A 248 9.96 2.59 -17.04
C GLY A 248 11.33 1.89 -16.95
N VAL A 249 11.55 1.09 -15.91
CA VAL A 249 12.79 0.28 -15.77
C VAL A 249 12.81 -0.89 -16.74
N GLN A 250 11.70 -1.61 -16.85
CA GLN A 250 11.58 -2.81 -17.70
C GLN A 250 11.73 -2.50 -19.19
N SER A 251 11.14 -1.38 -19.64
CA SER A 251 11.24 -0.90 -21.02
C SER A 251 12.58 -0.24 -21.34
N GLY A 252 13.41 0.03 -20.31
CA GLY A 252 14.69 0.69 -20.44
C GLY A 252 14.61 2.21 -20.63
N GLU A 253 13.47 2.84 -20.31
CA GLU A 253 13.33 4.30 -20.27
C GLU A 253 14.27 4.92 -19.22
N VAL A 254 14.40 4.26 -18.07
CA VAL A 254 15.32 4.64 -16.99
C VAL A 254 16.10 3.43 -16.48
N PRO A 255 17.34 3.62 -16.00
CA PRO A 255 18.16 2.54 -15.46
C PRO A 255 17.71 2.05 -14.08
N VAL A 256 17.00 2.86 -13.29
CA VAL A 256 16.63 2.50 -11.92
C VAL A 256 15.22 2.98 -11.60
N GLY A 257 14.48 2.23 -10.78
CA GLY A 257 13.19 2.66 -10.23
C GLY A 257 13.01 2.17 -8.81
N ILE A 258 12.53 3.03 -7.91
CA ILE A 258 12.26 2.63 -6.53
C ILE A 258 11.03 1.71 -6.49
N ALA A 259 11.07 0.66 -5.69
CA ALA A 259 10.07 -0.40 -5.74
C ALA A 259 9.96 -1.18 -4.43
N ILE A 260 8.78 -1.79 -4.27
CA ILE A 260 8.56 -2.88 -3.34
C ILE A 260 9.10 -4.18 -3.94
N ASP A 261 9.53 -5.08 -3.07
CA ASP A 261 10.27 -6.29 -3.40
C ASP A 261 9.62 -7.24 -4.42
N PHE A 262 8.34 -7.58 -4.27
CA PHE A 262 7.66 -8.52 -5.16
C PHE A 262 7.53 -8.03 -6.60
N TYR A 263 7.53 -6.70 -6.82
CA TYR A 263 7.67 -6.14 -8.18
C TYR A 263 9.08 -6.36 -8.73
N GLY A 264 10.09 -6.24 -7.87
CA GLY A 264 11.48 -6.55 -8.22
C GLY A 264 11.65 -8.01 -8.61
N TYR A 265 11.26 -8.95 -7.74
CA TYR A 265 11.38 -10.38 -8.02
C TYR A 265 10.58 -10.79 -9.27
N SER A 266 9.38 -10.23 -9.46
CA SER A 266 8.59 -10.48 -10.68
C SER A 266 9.30 -9.94 -11.92
N SER A 267 9.94 -8.77 -11.82
CA SER A 267 10.74 -8.22 -12.89
C SER A 267 11.94 -9.10 -13.22
N GLU A 268 12.66 -9.64 -12.23
CA GLU A 268 13.80 -10.54 -12.47
C GLU A 268 13.41 -11.79 -13.26
N LEU A 269 12.22 -12.35 -12.97
CA LEU A 269 11.70 -13.51 -13.68
C LEU A 269 11.29 -13.18 -15.13
N GLN A 270 10.77 -11.98 -15.38
CA GLN A 270 10.24 -11.58 -16.69
C GLN A 270 11.27 -10.88 -17.59
N PHE A 271 12.24 -10.20 -16.98
CA PHE A 271 13.24 -9.35 -17.63
C PHE A 271 14.64 -9.68 -17.08
N PRO A 272 15.39 -10.60 -17.73
CA PRO A 272 16.61 -11.21 -17.19
C PRO A 272 17.75 -10.27 -16.79
N ASN A 273 17.75 -9.02 -17.29
CA ASN A 273 18.76 -8.02 -16.97
C ASN A 273 18.31 -7.02 -15.90
N THR A 274 17.11 -7.20 -15.35
CA THR A 274 16.66 -6.46 -14.18
C THR A 274 17.09 -7.16 -12.89
N LYS A 275 17.30 -6.38 -11.83
CA LYS A 275 17.64 -6.91 -10.51
C LYS A 275 17.04 -6.03 -9.42
N TYR A 276 16.43 -6.64 -8.42
CA TYR A 276 16.05 -6.00 -7.18
C TYR A 276 17.26 -5.82 -6.28
N VAL A 277 17.40 -4.61 -5.75
CA VAL A 277 18.42 -4.24 -4.78
C VAL A 277 17.71 -3.81 -3.53
N LEU A 278 17.98 -4.54 -2.45
CA LEU A 278 17.53 -4.21 -1.10
C LEU A 278 18.64 -3.43 -0.37
N PRO A 279 18.45 -2.14 -0.06
CA PRO A 279 19.44 -1.35 0.68
C PRO A 279 19.72 -1.96 2.06
N PHE A 280 20.99 -2.31 2.30
CA PHE A 280 21.41 -2.90 3.56
C PHE A 280 21.41 -1.85 4.68
N ASN A 281 20.77 -2.15 5.82
CA ASN A 281 20.67 -1.22 6.96
C ASN A 281 19.98 0.12 6.61
N GLU A 282 19.15 0.14 5.56
CA GLU A 282 18.46 1.33 5.05
C GLU A 282 17.03 1.04 4.58
N SER A 283 16.54 -0.16 4.87
CA SER A 283 15.19 -0.59 4.57
C SER A 283 14.50 -1.12 5.82
N ILE A 284 13.27 -1.57 5.66
CA ILE A 284 12.51 -2.27 6.70
C ILE A 284 11.94 -3.55 6.12
N ILE A 285 11.56 -4.48 7.00
CA ILE A 285 10.74 -5.64 6.62
C ILE A 285 9.34 -5.42 7.14
N ASN A 286 8.47 -4.93 6.26
CA ASN A 286 7.14 -4.48 6.60
C ASN A 286 6.13 -5.63 6.48
N GLY A 287 5.26 -5.76 7.48
CA GLY A 287 4.14 -6.68 7.41
C GLY A 287 3.00 -6.13 6.57
N ASP A 288 2.41 -6.96 5.70
CA ASP A 288 1.14 -6.61 5.05
C ASP A 288 -0.03 -7.16 5.85
N PRO A 289 -0.84 -6.29 6.48
CA PRO A 289 -1.72 -6.68 7.55
C PRO A 289 -3.03 -7.31 7.09
N ILE A 290 -3.59 -8.15 7.96
CA ILE A 290 -4.98 -8.58 7.96
C ILE A 290 -5.60 -8.28 9.33
N ALA A 291 -6.87 -7.86 9.36
CA ALA A 291 -7.57 -7.46 10.56
C ALA A 291 -9.07 -7.80 10.52
N LEU A 292 -9.63 -8.01 11.71
CA LEU A 292 -11.07 -8.12 11.90
C LEU A 292 -11.68 -6.72 11.98
N LEU A 293 -12.74 -6.45 11.21
CA LEU A 293 -13.43 -5.17 11.28
C LEU A 293 -14.48 -5.17 12.38
N SER A 294 -14.58 -4.06 13.12
CA SER A 294 -15.63 -3.81 14.13
C SER A 294 -17.04 -3.69 13.52
N THR A 295 -17.12 -3.65 12.18
CA THR A 295 -18.36 -3.61 11.42
C THR A 295 -18.93 -5.00 11.10
N THR A 296 -18.14 -6.07 11.27
CA THR A 296 -18.51 -7.44 10.85
C THR A 296 -19.85 -7.89 11.44
N SER A 297 -20.63 -8.60 10.62
CA SER A 297 -21.83 -9.34 11.08
C SER A 297 -21.56 -10.84 11.24
N HIS A 298 -20.35 -11.28 10.88
CA HIS A 298 -19.92 -12.67 10.85
C HIS A 298 -18.59 -12.86 11.60
N PRO A 299 -18.48 -12.48 12.89
CA PRO A 299 -17.20 -12.43 13.61
C PRO A 299 -16.52 -13.80 13.78
N VAL A 300 -17.28 -14.89 13.74
CA VAL A 300 -16.73 -16.25 13.85
C VAL A 300 -16.11 -16.67 12.51
N GLU A 301 -16.85 -16.50 11.43
CA GLU A 301 -16.45 -16.86 10.07
C GLU A 301 -15.33 -15.95 9.54
N ALA A 302 -15.38 -14.66 9.88
CA ALA A 302 -14.34 -13.70 9.57
C ALA A 302 -13.00 -14.09 10.22
N GLN A 303 -13.03 -14.49 11.50
CA GLN A 303 -11.82 -14.98 12.17
C GLN A 303 -11.36 -16.34 11.65
N ALA A 304 -12.26 -17.18 11.12
CA ALA A 304 -11.88 -18.40 10.43
C ALA A 304 -11.13 -18.11 9.12
N PHE A 305 -11.56 -17.09 8.35
CA PHE A 305 -10.79 -16.61 7.20
C PHE A 305 -9.42 -16.06 7.61
N ILE A 306 -9.35 -15.26 8.69
CA ILE A 306 -8.07 -14.74 9.21
C ILE A 306 -7.15 -15.89 9.63
N GLN A 307 -7.67 -16.89 10.35
CA GLN A 307 -6.92 -18.11 10.69
C GLN A 307 -6.35 -18.78 9.43
N TRP A 308 -7.18 -18.97 8.41
CA TRP A 308 -6.74 -19.57 7.15
C TRP A 308 -5.65 -18.72 6.48
N ALA A 309 -5.87 -17.42 6.30
CA ALA A 309 -4.95 -16.51 5.61
C ALA A 309 -3.56 -16.46 6.27
N LEU A 310 -3.52 -16.65 7.59
CA LEU A 310 -2.28 -16.67 8.37
C LEU A 310 -1.64 -18.06 8.45
N SER A 311 -2.36 -19.12 8.10
CA SER A 311 -1.85 -20.50 8.14
C SER A 311 -0.83 -20.76 7.03
N VAL A 312 -0.07 -21.86 7.17
CA VAL A 312 0.85 -22.33 6.12
C VAL A 312 0.12 -22.53 4.79
N ASP A 313 -1.08 -23.09 4.80
CA ASP A 313 -1.85 -23.34 3.57
C ASP A 313 -2.39 -22.06 2.95
N GLY A 314 -2.88 -21.10 3.75
CA GLY A 314 -3.36 -19.81 3.21
C GLY A 314 -2.22 -18.96 2.65
N GLN A 315 -1.04 -19.00 3.27
CA GLN A 315 0.12 -18.26 2.79
C GLN A 315 0.77 -18.86 1.53
N LYS A 316 0.31 -20.03 1.04
CA LYS A 316 0.70 -20.53 -0.29
C LYS A 316 0.28 -19.61 -1.42
N VAL A 317 -0.74 -18.75 -1.21
CA VAL A 317 -1.13 -17.69 -2.18
C VAL A 317 0.10 -16.91 -2.65
N TRP A 318 1.03 -16.60 -1.74
CA TRP A 318 2.18 -15.76 -2.04
C TRP A 318 3.22 -16.42 -2.96
N LEU A 319 3.20 -17.76 -3.04
CA LEU A 319 4.11 -18.54 -3.88
C LEU A 319 3.73 -18.55 -5.36
N ASP A 320 2.53 -18.11 -5.74
CA ASP A 320 2.13 -18.01 -7.14
C ASP A 320 3.13 -17.13 -7.91
N ARG A 321 3.57 -17.56 -9.10
CA ARG A 321 4.60 -16.84 -9.86
C ARG A 321 4.13 -15.48 -10.38
N ASN A 322 2.83 -15.27 -10.50
CA ASN A 322 2.25 -13.99 -10.88
C ASN A 322 2.06 -13.03 -9.69
N ILE A 323 2.16 -13.54 -8.45
CA ILE A 323 2.08 -12.75 -7.21
C ILE A 323 3.49 -12.49 -6.66
N ASN A 324 4.28 -13.56 -6.56
CA ASN A 324 5.70 -13.58 -6.24
C ASN A 324 6.08 -12.81 -4.96
N ARG A 325 5.34 -13.06 -3.89
CA ARG A 325 5.47 -12.34 -2.62
C ARG A 325 5.96 -13.25 -1.50
N MET A 326 6.61 -12.69 -0.49
CA MET A 326 7.13 -13.47 0.62
C MET A 326 6.06 -13.80 1.66
N PRO A 327 5.88 -15.09 2.02
CA PRO A 327 5.08 -15.46 3.18
C PRO A 327 5.75 -14.96 4.46
N VAL A 328 4.96 -14.62 5.48
CA VAL A 328 5.52 -14.30 6.80
C VAL A 328 6.02 -15.56 7.51
N LEU A 329 5.39 -16.73 7.27
CA LEU A 329 5.79 -18.00 7.85
C LEU A 329 6.85 -18.71 6.97
N PRO A 330 8.08 -18.95 7.47
CA PRO A 330 9.10 -19.68 6.72
C PRO A 330 8.70 -21.13 6.42
N ALA A 331 7.81 -21.71 7.25
CA ALA A 331 7.30 -23.07 7.06
C ALA A 331 6.58 -23.28 5.72
N VAL A 332 6.11 -22.21 5.07
CA VAL A 332 5.51 -22.25 3.73
C VAL A 332 6.49 -22.81 2.70
N PHE A 333 7.79 -22.54 2.83
CA PHE A 333 8.82 -23.07 1.93
C PHE A 333 9.05 -24.59 2.08
N ASN A 334 8.56 -25.21 3.16
CA ASN A 334 8.63 -26.66 3.36
C ASN A 334 7.52 -27.42 2.64
N THR A 335 6.51 -26.73 2.12
CA THR A 335 5.40 -27.33 1.37
C THR A 335 5.87 -27.78 -0.03
N PRO A 336 5.17 -28.71 -0.71
CA PRO A 336 5.50 -29.11 -2.07
C PRO A 336 5.58 -27.93 -3.05
N GLU A 337 4.70 -26.93 -2.90
CA GLU A 337 4.69 -25.70 -3.67
C GLU A 337 5.90 -24.82 -3.33
N GLY A 338 6.20 -24.68 -2.03
CA GLY A 338 7.33 -23.91 -1.52
C GLY A 338 8.68 -24.44 -1.99
N GLN A 339 8.85 -25.77 -2.04
CA GLN A 339 10.07 -26.41 -2.52
C GLN A 339 10.35 -26.14 -4.01
N GLN A 340 9.34 -25.77 -4.79
CA GLN A 340 9.49 -25.36 -6.19
C GLN A 340 9.90 -23.89 -6.34
N ARG A 341 9.93 -23.12 -5.25
CA ARG A 341 10.24 -21.69 -5.21
C ARG A 341 11.60 -21.41 -4.55
N GLN A 342 12.65 -22.10 -5.01
CA GLN A 342 14.02 -21.88 -4.53
C GLN A 342 14.53 -20.47 -4.81
N ASP A 343 14.02 -19.83 -5.87
CA ASP A 343 14.22 -18.41 -6.20
C ASP A 343 13.74 -17.52 -5.04
N LEU A 344 12.45 -17.59 -4.72
CA LEU A 344 11.85 -16.77 -3.67
C LEU A 344 12.37 -17.13 -2.27
N TYR A 345 12.77 -18.39 -2.03
CA TYR A 345 13.37 -18.79 -0.76
C TYR A 345 14.75 -18.16 -0.56
N ALA A 346 15.55 -18.05 -1.63
CA ALA A 346 16.83 -17.35 -1.57
C ALA A 346 16.62 -15.86 -1.25
N ASP A 347 15.66 -15.22 -1.92
CA ASP A 347 15.28 -13.83 -1.64
C ASP A 347 14.78 -13.68 -0.20
N TYR A 348 13.96 -14.61 0.29
CA TYR A 348 13.44 -14.58 1.67
C TYR A 348 14.59 -14.59 2.68
N ASN A 349 15.56 -15.50 2.50
CA ASN A 349 16.73 -15.58 3.38
C ASN A 349 17.61 -14.33 3.32
N ALA A 350 17.75 -13.73 2.13
CA ALA A 350 18.47 -12.46 1.98
C ALA A 350 17.73 -11.31 2.69
N THR A 351 16.41 -11.24 2.55
CA THR A 351 15.56 -10.24 3.19
C THR A 351 15.63 -10.32 4.70
N ILE A 352 15.39 -11.50 5.30
CA ILE A 352 15.40 -11.64 6.78
C ILE A 352 16.80 -11.45 7.39
N SER A 353 17.85 -11.53 6.58
CA SER A 353 19.23 -11.24 7.02
C SER A 353 19.56 -9.75 7.02
N ASN A 354 18.68 -8.91 6.43
CA ASN A 354 18.82 -7.46 6.52
C ASN A 354 18.41 -6.99 7.92
N ILE A 355 19.33 -6.35 8.63
CA ILE A 355 19.08 -5.80 9.96
C ILE A 355 17.97 -4.73 9.96
N GLY A 356 17.74 -4.09 8.82
CA GLY A 356 16.78 -3.00 8.65
C GLY A 356 17.15 -1.75 9.44
N ILE A 357 16.22 -0.81 9.55
CA ILE A 357 16.32 0.37 10.40
C ILE A 357 15.23 0.34 11.48
N PRO A 358 15.45 0.92 12.68
CA PRO A 358 14.34 1.19 13.59
C PRO A 358 13.28 2.04 12.88
N PHE A 359 12.04 1.56 12.82
CA PHE A 359 10.95 2.26 12.15
C PHE A 359 9.77 2.43 13.10
N ASP A 360 9.38 3.68 13.32
CA ASP A 360 8.28 4.04 14.23
C ASP A 360 7.03 4.41 13.42
N ASP A 361 6.12 3.45 13.22
CA ASP A 361 4.86 3.68 12.50
C ASP A 361 4.00 4.78 13.16
N ALA A 362 4.03 4.92 14.49
CA ALA A 362 3.22 5.93 15.18
C ALA A 362 3.76 7.34 14.90
N LYS A 363 5.10 7.48 14.92
CA LYS A 363 5.76 8.72 14.50
C LYS A 363 5.46 9.02 13.02
N VAL A 364 5.55 8.04 12.13
CA VAL A 364 5.25 8.24 10.70
C VAL A 364 3.79 8.66 10.48
N LEU A 365 2.84 7.97 11.10
CA LEU A 365 1.41 8.32 11.04
C LEU A 365 1.16 9.77 11.53
N SER A 366 1.93 10.23 12.52
CA SER A 366 1.78 11.58 13.08
C SER A 366 2.08 12.72 12.09
N TYR A 367 2.78 12.47 10.98
CA TYR A 367 3.12 13.46 9.95
C TYR A 367 2.77 13.06 8.52
N GLU A 368 2.14 11.90 8.30
CA GLU A 368 1.95 11.28 6.98
C GLU A 368 1.33 12.23 5.94
N TYR A 369 0.18 12.84 6.24
CA TYR A 369 -0.52 13.76 5.32
C TYR A 369 0.31 15.01 5.03
N ALA A 370 1.04 15.52 6.03
CA ALA A 370 1.94 16.64 5.86
C ALA A 370 3.12 16.29 4.94
N MET A 371 3.78 15.16 5.17
CA MET A 371 4.88 14.68 4.32
C MET A 371 4.43 14.47 2.89
N LYS A 372 3.28 13.80 2.68
CA LYS A 372 2.71 13.53 1.36
C LYS A 372 2.42 14.80 0.57
N THR A 373 1.67 15.71 1.18
CA THR A 373 1.30 16.99 0.59
C THR A 373 2.55 17.82 0.28
N TYR A 374 3.54 17.83 1.19
CA TYR A 374 4.78 18.57 0.99
C TYR A 374 5.65 17.96 -0.12
N PHE A 375 5.87 16.65 -0.12
CA PHE A 375 6.65 15.95 -1.14
C PHE A 375 6.09 16.22 -2.54
N ASP A 376 4.78 16.05 -2.71
CA ASP A 376 4.13 16.26 -4.01
C ASP A 376 4.21 17.74 -4.41
N ALA A 377 3.93 18.68 -3.50
CA ALA A 377 3.99 20.12 -3.76
C ALA A 377 5.38 20.62 -4.15
N VAL A 378 6.43 20.08 -3.52
CA VAL A 378 7.79 20.62 -3.60
C VAL A 378 8.60 19.92 -4.67
N PHE A 379 8.47 18.59 -4.81
CA PHE A 379 9.32 17.80 -5.70
C PHE A 379 8.61 17.30 -6.96
N SER A 380 7.32 17.00 -6.89
CA SER A 380 6.58 16.46 -8.04
C SER A 380 5.96 17.58 -8.88
N ASP A 381 5.28 18.55 -8.26
CA ASP A 381 4.61 19.63 -8.97
C ASP A 381 5.58 20.65 -9.57
N LEU A 382 6.73 20.84 -8.91
CA LEU A 382 7.81 21.72 -9.37
C LEU A 382 9.02 20.93 -9.86
N HIS A 383 8.78 19.73 -10.39
CA HIS A 383 9.84 18.81 -10.80
C HIS A 383 10.82 19.44 -11.78
N ASP A 384 10.33 20.14 -12.81
CA ASP A 384 11.19 20.82 -13.80
C ASP A 384 12.12 21.86 -13.15
N GLN A 385 11.62 22.65 -12.21
CA GLN A 385 12.41 23.66 -11.50
C GLN A 385 13.42 23.01 -10.54
N LEU A 386 13.03 21.92 -9.87
CA LEU A 386 13.92 21.13 -9.03
C LEU A 386 15.07 20.54 -9.86
N VAL A 387 14.77 19.92 -11.00
CA VAL A 387 15.75 19.37 -11.94
C VAL A 387 16.68 20.47 -12.44
N ALA A 388 16.15 21.63 -12.85
CA ALA A 388 16.96 22.75 -13.33
C ALA A 388 17.94 23.27 -12.28
N ALA A 389 17.49 23.43 -11.03
CA ALA A 389 18.34 23.86 -9.93
C ALA A 389 19.43 22.84 -9.63
N TRP A 390 19.07 21.55 -9.53
CA TRP A 390 20.04 20.48 -9.27
C TRP A 390 21.07 20.34 -10.38
N MET A 391 20.63 20.35 -11.64
CA MET A 391 21.49 20.30 -12.81
C MET A 391 22.49 21.48 -12.82
N LYS A 392 22.06 22.70 -12.46
CA LYS A 392 23.00 23.83 -12.35
C LYS A 392 24.03 23.62 -11.24
N ILE A 393 23.60 23.19 -10.04
CA ILE A 393 24.52 22.86 -8.93
C ILE A 393 25.59 21.87 -9.39
N VAL A 394 25.17 20.77 -10.03
CA VAL A 394 26.08 19.70 -10.47
C VAL A 394 26.99 20.15 -11.61
N ASN A 395 26.49 20.91 -12.58
CA ASN A 395 27.29 21.41 -13.69
C ASN A 395 28.37 22.39 -13.21
N ASP A 396 28.05 23.29 -12.29
CA ASP A 396 29.02 24.25 -11.76
C ASP A 396 30.04 23.57 -10.85
N TYR A 397 29.65 22.53 -10.11
CA TYR A 397 30.59 21.71 -9.34
C TYR A 397 31.54 20.91 -10.23
N THR A 398 31.00 20.17 -11.21
CA THR A 398 31.80 19.29 -12.08
C THR A 398 32.69 20.07 -13.06
N SER A 399 32.34 21.32 -13.37
CA SER A 399 33.21 22.24 -14.14
C SER A 399 34.20 23.03 -13.28
N GLY A 400 34.19 22.86 -11.96
CA GLY A 400 35.13 23.51 -11.04
C GLY A 400 34.83 24.98 -10.74
N LYS A 401 33.63 25.47 -11.07
CA LYS A 401 33.21 26.86 -10.77
C LYS A 401 32.83 27.08 -9.31
N ILE A 402 32.41 26.02 -8.61
CA ILE A 402 32.15 26.06 -7.17
C ILE A 402 32.99 24.99 -6.46
N SER A 403 33.39 25.30 -5.22
CA SER A 403 34.13 24.38 -4.36
C SER A 403 33.26 23.21 -3.90
N GLN A 404 33.89 22.17 -3.33
CA GLN A 404 33.17 21.07 -2.70
C GLN A 404 32.27 21.56 -1.55
N ASP A 405 32.72 22.50 -0.73
CA ASP A 405 31.92 23.06 0.37
C ASP A 405 30.69 23.81 -0.14
N GLN A 406 30.84 24.59 -1.22
CA GLN A 406 29.72 25.26 -1.87
C GLN A 406 28.75 24.23 -2.45
N PHE A 407 29.25 23.19 -3.13
CA PHE A 407 28.43 22.11 -3.65
C PHE A 407 27.62 21.41 -2.54
N LEU A 408 28.25 21.05 -1.42
CA LEU A 408 27.58 20.42 -0.28
C LEU A 408 26.52 21.35 0.33
N SER A 409 26.83 22.64 0.45
CA SER A 409 25.89 23.65 0.94
C SER A 409 24.65 23.78 0.04
N TYR A 410 24.82 23.94 -1.27
CA TYR A 410 23.70 24.03 -2.20
C TYR A 410 22.92 22.72 -2.32
N SER A 411 23.60 21.57 -2.27
CA SER A 411 22.96 20.24 -2.25
C SER A 411 22.06 20.06 -1.02
N LYS A 412 22.53 20.53 0.15
CA LYS A 412 21.71 20.54 1.38
C LYS A 412 20.55 21.52 1.23
N GLN A 413 20.81 22.74 0.74
CA GLN A 413 19.79 23.78 0.57
C GLN A 413 18.68 23.37 -0.39
N LEU A 414 18.99 22.61 -1.45
CA LEU A 414 18.02 22.13 -2.43
C LEU A 414 16.83 21.44 -1.76
N GLY A 415 17.10 20.55 -0.81
CA GLY A 415 16.08 19.72 -0.17
C GLY A 415 15.81 19.99 1.30
N SER A 416 16.53 20.87 1.99
CA SER A 416 16.25 21.16 3.41
C SER A 416 14.79 21.60 3.64
N PRO A 417 14.18 21.40 4.82
CA PRO A 417 12.83 21.89 5.08
C PRO A 417 12.62 23.37 4.69
N LEU A 418 11.54 23.67 3.97
CA LEU A 418 11.21 25.04 3.54
C LEU A 418 10.85 25.91 4.73
N SER A 419 11.26 27.18 4.65
CA SER A 419 10.77 28.24 5.52
C SER A 419 10.01 29.27 4.69
N TRP A 420 8.93 29.82 5.25
CA TRP A 420 8.12 30.84 4.59
C TRP A 420 7.52 31.79 5.63
N THR A 421 7.06 32.95 5.17
CA THR A 421 6.36 33.92 6.02
C THR A 421 4.88 33.95 5.66
N SER A 422 4.00 33.84 6.66
CA SER A 422 2.56 34.02 6.50
C SER A 422 2.01 34.86 7.65
N GLY A 423 1.26 35.92 7.34
CA GLY A 423 0.72 36.82 8.36
C GLY A 423 1.76 37.50 9.26
N GLY A 424 2.99 37.69 8.76
CA GLY A 424 4.10 38.26 9.55
C GLY A 424 4.82 37.26 10.47
N THR A 425 4.40 35.99 10.50
CA THR A 425 5.07 34.92 11.24
C THR A 425 5.91 34.06 10.30
N GLN A 426 7.13 33.74 10.72
CA GLN A 426 8.01 32.81 10.00
C GLN A 426 7.70 31.38 10.42
N TYR A 427 7.48 30.52 9.45
CA TYR A 427 7.26 29.09 9.62
C TYR A 427 8.40 28.32 8.97
N THR A 428 8.62 27.09 9.44
CA THR A 428 9.51 26.12 8.82
C THR A 428 8.83 24.77 8.84
N PHE A 429 8.99 23.98 7.78
CA PHE A 429 8.46 22.62 7.68
C PHE A 429 9.26 21.63 8.55
N SER A 430 9.43 21.92 9.84
CA SER A 430 10.04 21.01 10.81
C SER A 430 9.14 19.81 11.06
N LEU A 431 9.70 18.74 11.64
CA LEU A 431 8.93 17.57 12.07
C LEU A 431 7.78 17.98 12.99
N SER A 432 8.05 18.80 14.00
CA SER A 432 7.03 19.28 14.94
C SER A 432 5.93 20.10 14.25
N TYR A 433 6.29 20.89 13.23
CA TYR A 433 5.32 21.65 12.46
C TYR A 433 4.44 20.71 11.62
N ALA A 434 5.06 19.77 10.89
CA ALA A 434 4.35 18.77 10.09
C ALA A 434 3.37 17.98 10.96
N GLN A 435 3.78 17.56 12.15
CA GLN A 435 2.91 16.89 13.13
C GLN A 435 1.74 17.77 13.56
N SER A 436 1.98 19.05 13.85
CA SER A 436 0.94 19.96 14.34
C SER A 436 -0.19 20.24 13.33
N ILE A 437 0.08 20.08 12.03
CA ILE A 437 -0.89 20.35 10.97
C ILE A 437 -1.42 19.07 10.30
N ASN A 438 -0.88 17.90 10.63
CA ASN A 438 -1.11 16.66 9.90
C ASN A 438 -2.60 16.31 9.75
N ASP A 439 -3.34 16.33 10.85
CA ASP A 439 -4.77 16.02 10.83
C ASP A 439 -5.60 17.04 10.03
N SER A 440 -5.19 18.31 10.02
CA SER A 440 -5.89 19.35 9.24
C SER A 440 -5.78 19.12 7.73
N LEU A 441 -4.70 18.47 7.28
CA LEU A 441 -4.45 18.17 5.86
C LEU A 441 -5.29 17.00 5.33
N LYS A 442 -6.06 16.32 6.19
CA LYS A 442 -7.12 15.40 5.74
C LYS A 442 -8.24 16.15 5.00
N ASP A 443 -8.43 17.44 5.31
CA ASP A 443 -9.33 18.30 4.55
C ASP A 443 -8.67 18.76 3.24
N THR A 444 -9.29 18.41 2.12
CA THR A 444 -8.76 18.70 0.77
C THR A 444 -8.59 20.19 0.46
N ALA A 445 -9.43 21.06 1.04
CA ALA A 445 -9.32 22.50 0.84
C ALA A 445 -8.13 23.05 1.64
N VAL A 446 -7.94 22.58 2.87
CA VAL A 446 -6.76 22.93 3.69
C VAL A 446 -5.47 22.42 3.02
N ALA A 447 -5.46 21.17 2.54
CA ALA A 447 -4.31 20.61 1.83
C ALA A 447 -3.96 21.43 0.57
N SER A 448 -4.96 21.90 -0.17
CA SER A 448 -4.76 22.75 -1.35
C SER A 448 -4.13 24.11 -0.99
N GLN A 449 -4.49 24.70 0.15
CA GLN A 449 -3.88 25.95 0.62
C GLN A 449 -2.39 25.77 0.96
N TYR A 450 -2.05 24.72 1.72
CA TYR A 450 -0.66 24.40 2.05
C TYR A 450 0.17 24.06 0.82
N THR A 451 -0.41 23.29 -0.11
CA THR A 451 0.21 23.00 -1.41
C THR A 451 0.64 24.29 -2.12
N GLN A 452 -0.23 25.30 -2.19
CA GLN A 452 0.09 26.57 -2.83
C GLN A 452 1.20 27.35 -2.10
N ILE A 453 1.20 27.34 -0.77
CA ILE A 453 2.23 27.97 0.07
C ILE A 453 3.59 27.33 -0.21
N TRP A 454 3.68 26.00 -0.14
CA TRP A 454 4.93 25.28 -0.31
C TRP A 454 5.44 25.31 -1.74
N ARG A 455 4.57 25.24 -2.75
CA ARG A 455 4.95 25.48 -4.16
C ARG A 455 5.60 26.86 -4.32
N ASN A 456 5.02 27.91 -3.74
CA ASN A 456 5.59 29.25 -3.87
C ASN A 456 6.96 29.37 -3.21
N ALA A 457 7.11 28.86 -1.98
CA ALA A 457 8.39 28.87 -1.27
C ALA A 457 9.47 28.02 -1.97
N ALA A 458 9.09 26.84 -2.50
CA ALA A 458 9.98 25.96 -3.25
C ALA A 458 10.47 26.62 -4.55
N ARG A 459 9.55 27.24 -5.31
CA ARG A 459 9.88 27.94 -6.55
C ARG A 459 10.90 29.06 -6.30
N GLU A 460 10.66 29.85 -5.27
CA GLU A 460 11.58 30.93 -4.87
C GLU A 460 12.96 30.37 -4.50
N ARG A 461 13.01 29.29 -3.70
CA ARG A 461 14.27 28.60 -3.38
C ARG A 461 15.01 28.15 -4.63
N TYR A 462 14.38 27.42 -5.53
CA TYR A 462 15.04 26.89 -6.73
C TYR A 462 15.57 28.01 -7.62
N GLN A 463 14.80 29.07 -7.79
CA GLN A 463 15.24 30.26 -8.52
C GLN A 463 16.43 30.96 -7.82
N ASN A 464 16.39 31.09 -6.49
CA ASN A 464 17.46 31.73 -5.72
C ASN A 464 18.76 30.93 -5.78
N ILE A 465 18.69 29.60 -5.72
CA ILE A 465 19.85 28.71 -5.92
C ILE A 465 20.45 28.98 -7.31
N ILE A 466 19.62 28.95 -8.36
CA ILE A 466 20.08 29.18 -9.74
C ILE A 466 20.73 30.56 -9.88
N ASN A 467 20.14 31.60 -9.30
CA ASN A 467 20.65 32.97 -9.39
C ASN A 467 21.93 33.20 -8.57
N SER A 468 22.16 32.40 -7.54
CA SER A 468 23.33 32.54 -6.66
C SER A 468 24.56 31.79 -7.18
N LEU A 469 24.37 30.89 -8.15
CA LEU A 469 25.41 30.09 -8.77
C LEU A 469 26.04 30.84 -9.96
N PRO A 470 27.37 30.73 -10.17
CA PRO A 470 28.14 31.52 -11.13
C PRO A 470 27.86 31.24 -12.62
#